data_AF-A0A2E2Z772-F1
#
_entry.id   AF-A0A2E2Z772-F1
#
_cell.length_a   1.000
_cell.length_b   1.000
_cell.length_c   1.000
_cell.angle_alpha   90.00
_cell.angle_beta   90.00
_cell.angle_gamma   90.00
#
_symmetry.space_group_name_H-M   'P 1'
#
loop_
_entity.id
_entity.type
_entity.pdbx_description
1 polymer ?
#
loop_
_entity_poly.entity_id
_entity_poly.type
_entity_poly.pdbx_seq_one_letter_code
_entity_poly.pdbx_strand_id
1 'polypeptide(L)'
;MTILVTYISYLLLATIGATYGLHRYWSHVEGKRKVWYEWLSLSCALCIGVYKPLGWIGIHRLHHKYADTPNDPHSPKYQGAWNVLFSRWDKPIPLSMIKDVIKNKRIKFFQRYGKYLIWPVIIISPATILLGYAGIGILNYFGHQDGKPKNRWFINILAPFEGNHDTHHIRSKF
;
A
#
# COMPACT_ATOMS: atom_id res chain seq x y z
N MET A 1 -13.83 -22.53 -10.40
CA MET A 1 -13.16 -21.71 -11.44
C MET A 1 -13.11 -20.22 -11.07
N THR A 2 -14.21 -19.61 -10.61
CA THR A 2 -14.29 -18.16 -10.31
C THR A 2 -13.38 -17.65 -9.18
N ILE A 3 -13.23 -18.40 -8.08
CA ILE A 3 -12.38 -17.98 -6.93
C ILE A 3 -10.91 -17.91 -7.34
N LEU A 4 -10.41 -18.93 -8.03
CA LEU A 4 -9.02 -18.99 -8.49
C LEU A 4 -8.72 -17.85 -9.46
N VAL A 5 -9.61 -17.59 -10.43
CA VAL A 5 -9.46 -16.47 -11.38
C VAL A 5 -9.45 -15.13 -10.65
N THR A 6 -10.34 -14.94 -9.67
CA THR A 6 -10.39 -13.71 -8.85
C THR A 6 -9.10 -13.52 -8.07
N TYR A 7 -8.59 -14.58 -7.44
CA TYR A 7 -7.36 -14.53 -6.65
C TYR A 7 -6.13 -14.25 -7.54
N ILE A 8 -6.01 -14.90 -8.69
CA ILE A 8 -4.92 -14.62 -9.65
C ILE A 8 -5.02 -13.18 -10.16
N SER A 9 -6.23 -12.71 -10.49
CA SER A 9 -6.45 -11.32 -10.91
C SER A 9 -6.04 -10.35 -9.80
N TYR A 10 -6.41 -10.63 -8.56
CA TYR A 10 -5.97 -9.88 -7.39
C TYR A 10 -4.44 -9.85 -7.27
N LEU A 11 -3.75 -10.99 -7.38
CA LEU A 11 -2.29 -11.04 -7.27
C LEU A 11 -1.61 -10.16 -8.33
N LEU A 12 -2.11 -10.17 -9.56
CA LEU A 12 -1.60 -9.30 -10.64
C LEU A 12 -1.85 -7.82 -10.32
N LEU A 13 -3.07 -7.47 -9.90
CA LEU A 13 -3.42 -6.10 -9.52
C LEU A 13 -2.62 -5.60 -8.31
N ALA A 14 -2.44 -6.43 -7.28
CA ALA A 14 -1.66 -6.11 -6.09
C ALA A 14 -0.18 -5.95 -6.41
N THR A 15 0.39 -6.84 -7.24
CA THR A 15 1.77 -6.73 -7.71
C THR A 15 2.02 -5.41 -8.43
N ILE A 16 1.15 -5.02 -9.37
CA ILE A 16 1.35 -3.81 -10.18
C ILE A 16 0.96 -2.55 -9.40
N GLY A 17 -0.16 -2.59 -8.67
CA GLY A 17 -0.76 -1.43 -8.01
C GLY A 17 -0.16 -1.11 -6.65
N ALA A 18 0.05 -2.13 -5.81
CA ALA A 18 0.68 -1.96 -4.50
C ALA A 18 2.20 -2.09 -4.62
N THR A 19 2.73 -3.29 -4.82
CA THR A 19 4.16 -3.62 -4.70
C THR A 19 5.06 -2.78 -5.60
N TYR A 20 4.89 -2.91 -6.92
CA TYR A 20 5.70 -2.14 -7.88
C TYR A 20 5.12 -0.74 -8.14
N GLY A 21 3.88 -0.48 -7.71
CA GLY A 21 3.19 0.79 -7.88
C GLY A 21 3.37 1.70 -6.67
N LEU A 22 2.37 1.73 -5.79
CA LEU A 22 2.32 2.64 -4.63
C LEU A 22 3.54 2.51 -3.72
N HIS A 23 4.02 1.29 -3.50
CA HIS A 23 5.14 0.99 -2.63
C HIS A 23 6.47 1.43 -3.28
N ARG A 24 6.97 0.68 -4.27
CA ARG A 24 8.31 0.92 -4.85
C ARG A 24 8.37 2.16 -5.73
N TYR A 25 7.48 2.26 -6.73
CA TYR A 25 7.54 3.34 -7.71
C TYR A 25 7.11 4.70 -7.13
N TRP A 26 6.01 4.76 -6.37
CA TRP A 26 5.53 6.03 -5.82
C TRP A 26 6.20 6.40 -4.51
N SER A 27 6.26 5.50 -3.53
CA SER A 27 6.78 5.82 -2.21
C SER A 27 8.31 5.80 -2.16
N HIS A 28 8.96 4.78 -2.71
CA HIS A 28 10.42 4.69 -2.72
C HIS A 28 11.11 5.35 -3.91
N VAL A 29 10.34 5.86 -4.88
CA VAL A 29 10.86 6.51 -6.11
C VAL A 29 11.81 5.58 -6.86
N GLU A 30 11.45 4.29 -6.94
CA GLU A 30 12.23 3.29 -7.65
C GLU A 30 11.98 3.41 -9.16
N GLY A 31 13.06 3.65 -9.92
CA GLY A 31 13.02 3.72 -11.38
C GLY A 31 12.64 5.11 -11.95
N LYS A 32 12.63 5.20 -13.28
CA LYS A 32 12.29 6.44 -14.01
C LYS A 32 10.78 6.60 -14.12
N ARG A 33 10.28 7.82 -13.92
CA ARG A 33 8.86 8.13 -14.08
C ARG A 33 8.43 7.95 -15.55
N LYS A 34 7.42 7.11 -15.79
CA LYS A 34 6.85 6.86 -17.13
C LYS A 34 5.34 7.05 -17.08
N VAL A 35 4.81 7.92 -17.94
CA VAL A 35 3.39 8.32 -17.93
C VAL A 35 2.43 7.13 -18.02
N TRP A 36 2.72 6.17 -18.91
CA TRP A 36 1.88 4.98 -19.06
C TRP A 36 1.86 4.13 -17.77
N TYR A 37 2.99 4.02 -17.07
CA TYR A 37 3.09 3.21 -15.85
C TYR A 37 2.44 3.90 -14.65
N GLU A 38 2.43 5.23 -14.61
CA GLU A 38 1.68 5.98 -13.60
C GLU A 38 0.18 5.72 -13.70
N TRP A 39 -0.37 5.72 -14.91
CA TRP A 39 -1.76 5.34 -15.13
C TRP A 39 -2.01 3.88 -14.76
N LEU A 40 -1.16 2.96 -15.22
CA LEU A 40 -1.31 1.54 -14.95
C LEU A 40 -1.28 1.24 -13.44
N SER A 41 -0.24 1.70 -12.73
CA SER A 41 -0.09 1.45 -11.29
C SER A 41 -1.23 2.04 -10.47
N LEU A 42 -1.67 3.28 -10.76
CA LEU A 42 -2.77 3.91 -10.02
C LEU A 42 -4.13 3.28 -10.31
N SER A 43 -4.37 2.84 -11.54
CA SER A 43 -5.58 2.07 -11.90
C SER A 43 -5.59 0.70 -11.19
N CYS A 44 -4.47 -0.03 -11.18
CA CYS A 44 -4.38 -1.30 -10.46
C CYS A 44 -4.55 -1.11 -8.95
N ALA A 45 -4.00 -0.03 -8.38
CA ALA A 45 -4.18 0.32 -6.98
C ALA A 45 -5.64 0.63 -6.63
N LEU A 46 -6.37 1.31 -7.52
CA LEU A 46 -7.81 1.53 -7.37
C LEU A 46 -8.57 0.19 -7.32
N CYS A 47 -8.22 -0.76 -8.20
CA CYS A 47 -8.88 -2.07 -8.28
C CYS A 47 -8.70 -2.95 -7.03
N ILE A 48 -7.75 -2.63 -6.15
CA ILE A 48 -7.52 -3.30 -4.86
C ILE A 48 -7.93 -2.42 -3.66
N GLY A 49 -8.67 -1.33 -3.90
CA GLY A 49 -9.26 -0.51 -2.85
C GLY A 49 -8.53 0.79 -2.51
N VAL A 50 -7.38 1.09 -3.14
CA VAL A 50 -6.64 2.33 -2.85
C VAL A 50 -7.07 3.45 -3.79
N TYR A 51 -8.09 4.20 -3.39
CA TYR A 51 -8.65 5.30 -4.19
C TYR A 51 -8.09 6.69 -3.84
N LYS A 52 -7.33 6.83 -2.74
CA LYS A 52 -6.61 8.05 -2.34
C LYS A 52 -5.10 7.78 -2.25
N PRO A 53 -4.35 7.85 -3.37
CA PRO A 53 -2.96 7.42 -3.40
C PRO A 53 -2.03 8.26 -2.52
N LEU A 54 -2.28 9.56 -2.34
CA LEU A 54 -1.46 10.40 -1.46
C LEU A 54 -1.52 9.94 0.00
N GLY A 55 -2.69 9.45 0.43
CA GLY A 55 -2.89 8.88 1.75
C GLY A 55 -1.95 7.71 2.01
N TRP A 56 -1.98 6.75 1.08
CA TRP A 56 -1.17 5.55 1.14
C TRP A 56 0.33 5.87 1.12
N ILE A 57 0.78 6.66 0.13
CA ILE A 57 2.20 7.04 -0.04
C ILE A 57 2.72 7.78 1.19
N GLY A 58 1.93 8.72 1.70
CA GLY A 58 2.31 9.53 2.85
C GLY A 58 2.43 8.71 4.13
N ILE A 59 1.48 7.83 4.41
CA ILE A 59 1.52 6.94 5.58
C ILE A 59 2.68 5.95 5.48
N HIS A 60 2.91 5.35 4.32
CA HIS A 60 4.02 4.42 4.12
C HIS A 60 5.38 5.08 4.36
N ARG A 61 5.60 6.29 3.83
CA ARG A 61 6.83 7.07 4.07
C ARG A 61 6.96 7.50 5.54
N LEU A 62 5.85 7.86 6.18
CA LEU A 62 5.82 8.21 7.59
C LEU A 62 6.18 7.01 8.47
N HIS A 63 5.71 5.82 8.09
CA HIS A 63 6.10 4.55 8.70
C HIS A 63 7.59 4.30 8.56
N HIS A 64 8.18 4.34 7.37
CA HIS A 64 9.62 4.16 7.21
C HIS A 64 10.44 5.13 8.07
N LYS A 65 10.07 6.42 8.07
CA LYS A 65 10.76 7.44 8.85
C LYS A 65 10.74 7.19 10.37
N TYR A 66 9.66 6.58 10.88
CA TYR A 66 9.42 6.41 12.31
C TYR A 66 9.21 4.95 12.70
N ALA A 67 9.71 4.01 11.89
CA ALA A 67 9.36 2.60 11.98
C ALA A 67 9.57 2.08 13.39
N ASP A 68 8.55 1.39 13.93
CA ASP A 68 8.59 0.80 15.26
C ASP A 68 8.92 1.79 16.40
N THR A 69 8.47 3.04 16.26
CA THR A 69 8.44 4.04 17.32
C THR A 69 6.98 4.45 17.62
N PRO A 70 6.69 5.19 18.72
CA PRO A 70 5.36 5.75 18.95
C PRO A 70 4.83 6.64 17.80
N ASN A 71 5.75 7.20 17.01
CA ASN A 71 5.41 8.06 15.88
C ASN A 71 5.04 7.28 14.61
N ASP A 72 5.30 5.98 14.55
CA ASP A 72 4.83 5.10 13.48
C ASP A 72 3.29 5.09 13.42
N PRO A 73 2.65 5.40 12.27
CA PRO A 73 1.20 5.35 12.13
C PRO A 73 0.61 3.94 12.25
N HIS A 74 1.39 2.88 12.03
CA HIS A 74 0.88 1.51 12.04
C HIS A 74 1.86 0.51 12.65
N SER A 75 2.64 0.92 13.65
CA SER A 75 3.42 -0.02 14.46
C SER A 75 2.49 -0.89 15.31
N PRO A 76 2.51 -2.23 15.18
CA PRO A 76 1.69 -3.11 16.02
C PRO A 76 1.98 -2.97 17.52
N LYS A 77 3.22 -2.62 17.88
CA LYS A 77 3.66 -2.43 19.26
C LYS A 77 3.01 -1.22 19.92
N TYR A 78 2.87 -0.10 19.21
CA TYR A 78 2.37 1.16 19.78
C TYR A 78 0.92 1.48 19.42
N GLN A 79 0.44 1.02 18.27
CA GLN A 79 -0.94 1.24 17.81
C GLN A 79 -1.88 0.08 18.16
N GLY A 80 -1.32 -1.09 18.51
CA GLY A 80 -2.07 -2.30 18.84
C GLY A 80 -2.44 -3.14 17.61
N ALA A 81 -2.40 -4.46 17.76
CA ALA A 81 -2.60 -5.43 16.69
C ALA A 81 -3.91 -5.22 15.91
N TRP A 82 -5.03 -4.98 16.62
CA TRP A 82 -6.34 -4.79 16.01
C TRP A 82 -6.39 -3.54 15.12
N ASN A 83 -5.80 -2.44 15.57
CA ASN A 83 -5.78 -1.22 14.77
C ASN A 83 -4.91 -1.40 13.52
N VAL A 84 -3.83 -2.16 13.63
CA VAL A 84 -2.95 -2.41 12.47
C VAL A 84 -3.59 -3.37 11.46
N LEU A 85 -4.15 -4.49 11.92
CA LEU A 85 -4.81 -5.47 11.05
C LEU A 85 -5.99 -4.88 10.26
N PHE A 86 -6.71 -3.93 10.87
CA PHE A 86 -7.88 -3.28 10.28
C PHE A 86 -7.62 -1.83 9.87
N SER A 87 -6.37 -1.45 9.59
CA SER A 87 -6.06 -0.11 9.06
C SER A 87 -6.71 1.07 9.80
N ARG A 88 -6.86 0.98 11.12
CA ARG A 88 -7.56 1.96 11.98
C ARG A 88 -6.57 2.98 12.53
N TRP A 89 -5.95 3.73 11.63
CA TRP A 89 -5.05 4.83 11.97
C TRP A 89 -5.46 6.09 11.22
N ASP A 90 -5.28 7.24 11.87
CA ASP A 90 -5.65 8.56 11.33
C ASP A 90 -4.56 9.60 11.66
N LYS A 91 -3.30 9.26 11.35
CA LYS A 91 -2.22 10.24 11.50
C LYS A 91 -2.24 11.22 10.32
N PRO A 92 -2.14 12.54 10.58
CA PRO A 92 -2.04 13.52 9.51
C PRO A 92 -0.75 13.32 8.74
N ILE A 93 -0.81 13.46 7.42
CA ILE A 93 0.35 13.28 6.54
C ILE A 93 1.05 14.63 6.36
N PRO A 94 2.29 14.79 6.84
CA PRO A 94 3.04 16.02 6.61
C PRO A 94 3.31 16.20 5.11
N LEU A 95 3.22 17.44 4.61
CA LEU A 95 3.52 17.75 3.20
C LEU A 95 4.92 17.28 2.78
N SER A 96 5.88 17.27 3.71
CA SER A 96 7.24 16.77 3.48
C SER A 96 7.26 15.31 3.00
N MET A 97 6.28 14.50 3.39
CA MET A 97 6.19 13.09 2.98
C MET A 97 5.70 12.91 1.54
N ILE A 98 5.11 13.93 0.90
CA ILE A 98 4.48 13.79 -0.42
C ILE A 98 4.86 14.91 -1.40
N LYS A 99 5.82 15.77 -1.05
CA LYS A 99 6.18 16.99 -1.80
C LYS A 99 6.54 16.72 -3.27
N ASP A 100 7.15 15.58 -3.56
CA ASP A 100 7.61 15.15 -4.89
C ASP A 100 6.46 14.60 -5.76
N VAL A 101 5.44 14.00 -5.15
CA VAL A 101 4.31 13.37 -5.88
C VAL A 101 3.06 14.24 -5.93
N ILE A 102 2.88 15.20 -5.02
CA ILE A 102 1.64 15.98 -4.88
C ILE A 102 1.28 16.81 -6.13
N LYS A 103 2.29 17.24 -6.90
CA LYS A 103 2.10 18.02 -8.13
C LYS A 103 1.82 17.13 -9.36
N ASN A 104 1.97 15.81 -9.26
CA ASN A 104 1.77 14.89 -10.38
C ASN A 104 0.30 14.88 -10.84
N LYS A 105 0.06 15.15 -12.13
CA LYS A 105 -1.31 15.27 -12.68
C LYS A 105 -2.13 13.99 -12.49
N ARG A 106 -1.52 12.81 -12.59
CA ARG A 106 -2.20 11.51 -12.48
C ARG A 106 -2.57 11.22 -11.02
N ILE A 107 -1.63 11.47 -10.10
CA ILE A 107 -1.92 11.41 -8.66
C ILE A 107 -3.09 12.33 -8.29
N LYS A 108 -3.09 13.59 -8.75
CA LYS A 108 -4.19 14.52 -8.50
C LYS A 108 -5.53 14.04 -9.08
N PHE A 109 -5.52 13.40 -10.25
CA PHE A 109 -6.71 12.81 -10.85
C PHE A 109 -7.31 11.73 -9.94
N PHE A 110 -6.54 10.70 -9.57
CA PHE A 110 -7.02 9.65 -8.68
C PHE A 110 -7.38 10.17 -7.29
N GLN A 111 -6.59 11.11 -6.75
CA GLN A 111 -6.89 11.74 -5.47
C GLN A 111 -8.25 12.47 -5.46
N ARG A 112 -8.64 13.10 -6.58
CA ARG A 112 -9.90 13.85 -6.71
C ARG A 112 -11.08 12.95 -7.05
N TYR A 113 -10.90 12.04 -8.00
CA TYR A 113 -11.99 11.27 -8.61
C TYR A 113 -12.07 9.82 -8.13
N GLY A 114 -11.05 9.30 -7.45
CA GLY A 114 -10.98 7.90 -7.02
C GLY A 114 -12.18 7.45 -6.20
N LYS A 115 -12.74 8.32 -5.35
CA LYS A 115 -13.95 8.03 -4.56
C LYS A 115 -15.20 7.74 -5.41
N TYR A 116 -15.23 8.20 -6.66
CA TYR A 116 -16.29 7.90 -7.62
C TYR A 116 -15.90 6.68 -8.47
N LEU A 117 -14.64 6.60 -8.88
CA LEU A 117 -14.12 5.52 -9.73
C LEU A 117 -14.08 4.15 -9.03
N ILE A 118 -14.07 4.12 -7.69
CA ILE A 118 -14.06 2.87 -6.92
C ILE A 118 -15.40 2.12 -6.95
N TRP A 119 -16.53 2.82 -7.15
CA TRP A 119 -17.86 2.19 -7.09
C TRP A 119 -18.08 1.08 -8.12
N PRO A 120 -17.73 1.24 -9.40
CA PRO A 120 -17.76 0.15 -10.36
C PRO A 120 -16.93 -1.08 -9.92
N VAL A 121 -15.76 -0.85 -9.31
CA VAL A 121 -14.91 -1.94 -8.80
C VAL A 121 -15.61 -2.67 -7.64
N ILE A 122 -16.21 -1.93 -6.71
CA ILE A 122 -16.97 -2.51 -5.59
C ILE A 122 -18.11 -3.40 -6.09
N ILE A 123 -18.81 -2.98 -7.15
CA ILE A 123 -19.93 -3.73 -7.71
C ILE A 123 -19.46 -4.98 -8.46
N ILE A 124 -18.41 -4.86 -9.29
CA ILE A 124 -17.95 -5.93 -10.18
C ILE A 124 -17.06 -6.94 -9.44
N SER A 125 -16.19 -6.46 -8.55
CA SER A 125 -15.17 -7.29 -7.89
C SER A 125 -14.91 -6.85 -6.44
N PRO A 126 -15.90 -6.96 -5.53
CA PRO A 126 -15.69 -6.61 -4.12
C PRO A 126 -14.58 -7.45 -3.46
N ALA A 127 -14.37 -8.68 -3.95
CA ALA A 127 -13.35 -9.58 -3.44
C ALA A 127 -11.92 -9.02 -3.58
N THR A 128 -11.57 -8.32 -4.67
CA THR A 128 -10.22 -7.75 -4.82
C THR A 128 -9.94 -6.63 -3.82
N ILE A 129 -10.97 -5.89 -3.43
CA ILE A 129 -10.89 -4.85 -2.40
C ILE A 129 -10.71 -5.47 -1.01
N LEU A 130 -11.49 -6.51 -0.70
CA LEU A 130 -11.36 -7.24 0.57
C LEU A 130 -9.97 -7.86 0.72
N LEU A 131 -9.47 -8.50 -0.36
CA LEU A 131 -8.12 -9.05 -0.38
C LEU A 131 -7.06 -7.95 -0.26
N GLY A 132 -7.22 -6.81 -0.93
CA GLY A 132 -6.31 -5.66 -0.82
C GLY A 132 -6.20 -5.14 0.60
N TYR A 133 -7.33 -4.98 1.28
CA TYR A 133 -7.39 -4.55 2.67
C TYR A 133 -6.76 -5.57 3.62
N ALA A 134 -7.07 -6.87 3.43
CA ALA A 134 -6.45 -7.95 4.20
C ALA A 134 -4.93 -8.01 3.98
N GLY A 135 -4.47 -7.79 2.74
CA GLY A 135 -3.04 -7.75 2.40
C GLY A 135 -2.29 -6.65 3.14
N ILE A 136 -2.85 -5.44 3.22
CA ILE A 136 -2.28 -4.33 4.00
C ILE A 136 -2.19 -4.69 5.49
N GLY A 137 -3.28 -5.24 6.05
CA GLY A 137 -3.31 -5.65 7.46
C GLY A 137 -2.28 -6.74 7.78
N ILE A 138 -2.22 -7.79 6.96
CA ILE A 138 -1.26 -8.89 7.11
C ILE A 138 0.18 -8.38 7.00
N LEU A 139 0.48 -7.55 5.99
CA LEU A 139 1.82 -6.99 5.80
C LEU A 139 2.23 -6.15 7.01
N ASN A 140 1.40 -5.20 7.44
CA ASN A 140 1.77 -4.29 8.52
C ASN A 140 1.88 -5.01 9.88
N TYR A 141 1.04 -6.02 10.13
CA TYR A 141 1.09 -6.76 11.39
C TYR A 141 2.19 -7.83 11.42
N PHE A 142 2.27 -8.69 10.40
CA PHE A 142 3.27 -9.78 10.41
C PHE A 142 4.64 -9.34 9.92
N GLY A 143 4.71 -8.25 9.16
CA GLY A 143 5.95 -7.60 8.75
C GLY A 143 6.61 -6.84 9.89
N HIS A 144 5.88 -6.43 10.94
CA HIS A 144 6.44 -5.78 12.14
C HIS A 144 5.98 -6.46 13.42
N GLN A 145 6.89 -7.12 14.14
CA GLN A 145 6.56 -7.73 15.42
C GLN A 145 7.68 -7.48 16.42
N ASP A 146 7.32 -7.33 17.69
CA ASP A 146 8.27 -7.06 18.79
C ASP A 146 9.03 -5.73 18.61
N GLY A 147 8.48 -4.79 17.84
CA GLY A 147 9.07 -3.48 17.57
C GLY A 147 10.26 -3.52 16.62
N LYS A 148 10.24 -4.43 15.65
CA LYS A 148 11.18 -4.47 14.52
C LYS A 148 10.54 -5.10 13.29
N PRO A 149 11.03 -4.79 12.08
CA PRO A 149 10.60 -5.47 10.88
C PRO A 149 11.05 -6.94 10.88
N LYS A 150 10.30 -7.80 10.20
CA LYS A 150 10.56 -9.25 10.08
C LYS A 150 10.21 -9.76 8.68
N ASN A 151 11.07 -10.62 8.15
CA ASN A 151 10.78 -11.38 6.94
C ASN A 151 9.81 -12.53 7.24
N ARG A 152 8.72 -12.63 6.47
CA ARG A 152 7.70 -13.69 6.57
C ARG A 152 7.20 -14.04 5.17
N TRP A 153 7.54 -15.23 4.68
CA TRP A 153 7.20 -15.65 3.31
C TRP A 153 5.69 -15.67 3.04
N PHE A 154 4.87 -16.01 4.04
CA PHE A 154 3.42 -16.16 3.88
C PHE A 154 2.71 -14.83 3.65
N ILE A 155 3.34 -13.69 3.96
CA ILE A 155 2.82 -12.36 3.62
C ILE A 155 2.56 -12.28 2.11
N ASN A 156 3.40 -12.95 1.29
CA ASN A 156 3.27 -12.97 -0.17
C ASN A 156 1.97 -13.60 -0.68
N ILE A 157 1.21 -14.31 0.16
CA ILE A 157 -0.11 -14.86 -0.21
C ILE A 157 -1.10 -13.72 -0.48
N LEU A 158 -1.02 -12.60 0.24
CA LEU A 158 -1.88 -11.43 0.02
C LEU A 158 -1.10 -10.18 -0.43
N ALA A 159 0.11 -9.96 0.05
CA ALA A 159 0.97 -8.85 -0.38
C ALA A 159 2.16 -9.39 -1.19
N PRO A 160 1.97 -9.66 -2.51
CA PRO A 160 2.98 -10.36 -3.31
C PRO A 160 4.31 -9.59 -3.36
N PHE A 161 5.40 -10.31 -3.12
CA PHE A 161 6.79 -9.80 -3.07
C PHE A 161 7.12 -8.86 -1.91
N GLU A 162 6.24 -8.76 -0.90
CA GLU A 162 6.44 -7.93 0.30
C GLU A 162 6.91 -8.73 1.52
N GLY A 163 7.02 -10.06 1.42
CA GLY A 163 7.42 -10.91 2.54
C GLY A 163 8.88 -10.77 2.99
N ASN A 164 9.74 -10.13 2.20
CA ASN A 164 11.13 -9.81 2.56
C ASN A 164 11.24 -8.41 3.20
N HIS A 165 10.40 -8.18 4.22
CA HIS A 165 10.15 -6.87 4.80
C HIS A 165 11.34 -6.25 5.57
N ASP A 166 12.07 -7.04 6.37
CA ASP A 166 13.27 -6.58 7.08
C ASP A 166 14.37 -6.16 6.11
N THR A 167 14.61 -6.99 5.11
CA THR A 167 15.55 -6.69 4.02
C THR A 167 15.15 -5.42 3.27
N HIS A 168 13.85 -5.19 3.07
CA HIS A 168 13.31 -3.99 2.45
C HIS A 168 13.57 -2.74 3.31
N HIS A 169 13.32 -2.79 4.62
CA HIS A 169 13.63 -1.70 5.54
C HIS A 169 15.11 -1.32 5.56
N ILE A 170 16.01 -2.30 5.47
CA ILE A 170 17.46 -2.05 5.42
C ILE A 170 17.88 -1.36 4.11
N ARG A 171 17.24 -1.70 2.98
CA ARG A 171 17.64 -1.22 1.64
C ARG A 171 16.98 0.09 1.25
N SER A 172 15.82 0.40 1.81
CA SER A 172 15.05 1.60 1.47
C SER A 172 15.60 2.83 2.20
N LYS A 173 15.70 3.96 1.50
CA LYS A 173 16.37 5.19 1.98
C LYS A 173 15.43 6.23 2.60
N PHE A 174 14.48 5.84 3.45
CA PHE A 174 13.56 6.79 4.11
C PHE A 174 13.58 6.64 5.62
#